data_AF-A0A9E4ADS4-F1
#
_entry.id   AF-A0A9E4ADS4-F1
#
_cell.length_a   1.000
_cell.length_b   1.000
_cell.length_c   1.000
_cell.angle_alpha   90.00
_cell.angle_beta   90.00
_cell.angle_gamma   90.00
#
_symmetry.space_group_name_H-M   'P 1'
#
loop_
_entity.id
_entity.type
_entity.pdbx_description
1 polymer ?
#
loop_
_entity_poly.entity_id
_entity_poly.type
_entity_poly.pdbx_seq_one_letter_code
_entity_poly.pdbx_strand_id
1 'polypeptide(L)'
;MVEYYHGGGDSGGPVFSYDDGRDDVTLTGIHFATGGSGTGYVSPFSRIKMDLGELDPSWRPWPDVEVTISGPTEVCPDVEYRWVANDKGAYHPTEYAWSGALTGDEMVIEGRAVGWLKVLVTDGRDMSGQDSIYVRVLGNPDDVLPHPDCD
;
A
#
# COMPACT_ATOMS: atom_id res chain seq x y z
N MET A 1 -14.64 -1.61 32.27
CA MET A 1 -15.49 -0.40 32.28
C MET A 1 -15.51 0.24 33.66
N VAL A 2 -15.11 1.50 33.71
CA VAL A 2 -15.25 2.39 34.88
C VAL A 2 -16.03 3.61 34.38
N GLU A 3 -16.94 4.13 35.19
CA GLU A 3 -17.68 5.35 34.88
C GLU A 3 -16.89 6.57 35.35
N TYR A 4 -16.93 7.66 34.58
CA TYR A 4 -16.38 8.94 34.98
C TYR A 4 -17.27 10.09 34.49
N TYR A 5 -17.19 11.24 35.15
CA TYR A 5 -17.96 12.42 34.76
C TYR A 5 -17.25 13.21 33.66
N HIS A 6 -17.98 13.66 32.64
CA HIS A 6 -17.46 14.52 31.58
C HIS A 6 -18.46 15.62 31.20
N GLY A 7 -17.95 16.79 30.85
CA GLY A 7 -18.76 17.95 30.42
C GLY A 7 -19.17 17.94 28.94
N GLY A 8 -19.13 16.78 28.29
CA GLY A 8 -19.11 16.63 26.82
C GLY A 8 -17.76 16.15 26.31
N GLY A 9 -17.75 15.39 25.21
CA GLY A 9 -16.54 14.81 24.60
C GLY A 9 -16.90 13.81 23.49
N ASP A 10 -16.02 13.64 22.51
CA ASP A 10 -16.11 12.63 21.47
C ASP A 10 -15.49 11.29 21.93
N SER A 11 -16.09 10.18 21.51
CA SER A 11 -15.52 8.85 21.74
C SER A 11 -14.16 8.73 21.05
N GLY A 12 -13.18 8.13 21.73
CA GLY A 12 -11.84 7.85 21.23
C GLY A 12 -10.72 8.64 21.91
N GLY A 13 -11.04 9.65 22.73
CA GLY A 13 -10.05 10.46 23.44
C GLY A 13 -9.38 9.76 24.64
N PRO A 14 -8.11 10.10 24.96
CA PRO A 14 -7.44 9.62 26.17
C PRO A 14 -8.07 10.22 27.44
N VAL A 15 -8.19 9.42 28.50
CA VAL A 15 -8.69 9.85 29.82
C VAL A 15 -7.55 9.81 30.83
N PHE A 16 -7.34 10.92 31.52
CA PHE A 16 -6.34 11.06 32.57
C PHE A 16 -6.99 11.22 33.94
N SER A 17 -6.38 10.64 34.96
CA SER A 17 -6.65 10.96 36.36
C SER A 17 -5.60 11.94 36.85
N TYR A 18 -6.01 12.93 37.62
CA TYR A 18 -5.14 13.93 38.23
C TYR A 18 -5.23 13.82 39.75
N ASP A 19 -4.08 13.84 40.42
CA ASP A 19 -3.98 13.90 41.89
C ASP A 19 -3.48 15.28 42.31
N ASP A 20 -4.42 16.14 42.73
CA ASP A 20 -4.18 17.52 43.22
C ASP A 20 -3.15 17.57 44.36
N GLY A 21 -2.89 16.47 45.07
CA GLY A 21 -1.93 16.41 46.17
C GLY A 21 -0.50 16.12 45.76
N ARG A 22 -0.27 15.74 44.49
CA ARG A 22 1.05 15.32 43.98
C ARG A 22 1.47 15.98 42.67
N ASP A 23 0.61 16.82 42.09
CA ASP A 23 0.77 17.39 40.74
C ASP A 23 1.01 16.31 39.65
N ASP A 24 0.52 15.08 39.90
CA ASP A 24 0.73 13.93 39.05
C ASP A 24 -0.48 13.69 38.14
N VAL A 25 -0.21 13.50 36.85
CA VAL A 25 -1.21 13.13 35.82
C VAL A 25 -0.95 11.70 35.36
N THR A 26 -1.93 10.81 35.48
CA THR A 26 -1.83 9.41 35.06
C THR A 26 -2.80 9.11 33.93
N LEU A 27 -2.31 8.58 32.81
CA LEU A 27 -3.16 8.07 31.74
C LEU A 27 -3.90 6.82 32.24
N THR A 28 -5.24 6.88 32.22
CA THR A 28 -6.12 5.85 32.79
C THR A 28 -6.66 4.89 31.73
N GLY A 29 -6.94 5.40 30.53
CA GLY A 29 -7.51 4.60 29.44
C GLY A 29 -8.09 5.45 28.33
N ILE A 30 -9.04 4.88 27.59
CA ILE A 30 -9.71 5.53 26.44
C ILE A 30 -11.21 5.70 26.74
N HIS A 31 -11.74 6.90 26.54
CA HIS A 31 -13.20 7.12 26.50
C HIS A 31 -13.73 6.47 25.25
N PHE A 32 -14.70 5.56 25.36
CA PHE A 32 -15.25 4.91 24.17
C PHE A 32 -16.76 5.08 23.99
N ALA A 33 -17.47 5.53 25.03
CA ALA A 33 -18.90 5.81 24.93
C ALA A 33 -19.37 6.77 26.01
N THR A 34 -20.41 7.54 25.67
CA THR A 34 -21.18 8.32 26.65
C THR A 34 -22.23 7.44 27.31
N GLY A 35 -22.31 7.48 28.63
CA GLY A 35 -23.47 7.04 29.41
C GLY A 35 -24.56 8.13 29.45
N GLY A 36 -25.55 7.94 30.32
CA GLY A 36 -26.56 8.97 30.61
C GLY A 36 -25.98 10.16 31.38
N SER A 37 -26.73 11.26 31.52
CA SER A 37 -26.48 12.38 32.45
C SER A 37 -25.01 12.83 32.64
N GLY A 38 -24.24 12.98 31.56
CA GLY A 38 -22.85 13.49 31.64
C GLY A 38 -21.83 12.49 32.20
N THR A 39 -22.16 11.19 32.22
CA THR A 39 -21.20 10.13 32.50
C THR A 39 -20.67 9.55 31.20
N GLY A 40 -19.41 9.13 31.24
CA GLY A 40 -18.70 8.48 30.14
C GLY A 40 -18.11 7.17 30.63
N TYR A 41 -17.92 6.25 29.70
CA TYR A 41 -17.29 4.97 29.94
C TYR A 41 -15.84 5.04 29.51
N VAL A 42 -14.95 4.76 30.45
CA VAL A 42 -13.53 4.54 30.16
C VAL A 42 -13.25 3.05 30.14
N SER A 43 -12.49 2.62 29.14
CA SER A 43 -11.88 1.31 29.17
C SER A 43 -10.46 1.43 29.70
N PRO A 44 -10.18 0.92 30.92
CA PRO A 44 -8.83 0.96 31.47
C PRO A 44 -7.91 -0.01 30.72
N PHE A 45 -6.60 0.25 30.72
CA PHE A 45 -5.63 -0.61 30.04
C PHE A 45 -5.70 -2.08 30.42
N SER A 46 -6.06 -2.39 31.67
CA SER A 46 -6.23 -3.75 32.17
C SER A 46 -7.38 -4.53 31.52
N ARG A 47 -8.33 -3.84 30.88
CA ARG A 47 -9.53 -4.44 30.27
C ARG A 47 -9.78 -3.97 28.84
N ILE A 48 -8.89 -3.18 28.26
CA ILE A 48 -9.09 -2.57 26.95
C ILE A 48 -9.35 -3.61 25.85
N LYS A 49 -8.66 -4.75 25.89
CA LYS A 49 -8.91 -5.88 24.98
C LYS A 49 -10.29 -6.54 25.16
N MET A 50 -10.85 -6.52 26.37
CA MET A 50 -12.17 -7.10 26.66
C MET A 50 -13.30 -6.14 26.30
N ASP A 51 -13.12 -4.85 26.57
CA ASP A 51 -14.16 -3.84 26.37
C ASP A 51 -14.25 -3.38 24.90
N LEU A 52 -13.11 -3.30 24.18
CA LEU A 52 -13.05 -2.86 22.76
C LEU A 52 -12.84 -4.01 21.77
N GLY A 53 -12.57 -5.22 22.27
CA GLY A 53 -12.10 -6.33 21.44
C GLY A 53 -10.61 -6.23 21.10
N GLU A 54 -10.16 -7.11 20.22
CA GLU A 54 -8.81 -7.04 19.68
C GLU A 54 -8.71 -5.85 18.72
N LEU A 55 -7.86 -4.88 19.07
CA LEU A 55 -7.47 -3.84 18.14
C LEU A 55 -6.52 -4.50 17.13
N ASP A 56 -6.99 -4.65 15.89
CA ASP A 56 -6.19 -5.21 14.82
C ASP A 56 -5.53 -4.06 14.02
N PRO A 57 -4.25 -3.74 14.28
CA PRO A 57 -3.54 -2.74 13.49
C PRO A 57 -3.26 -3.22 12.06
N SER A 58 -3.49 -4.51 11.75
CA SER A 58 -3.34 -5.08 10.41
C SER A 58 -4.58 -4.92 9.55
N TRP A 59 -5.70 -4.45 10.09
CA TRP A 59 -6.88 -4.13 9.29
C TRP A 59 -6.57 -2.96 8.35
N ARG A 60 -6.36 -3.27 7.06
CA ARG A 60 -6.17 -2.30 5.99
C ARG A 60 -7.47 -2.23 5.16
N PRO A 61 -8.25 -1.14 5.25
CA PRO A 61 -9.46 -0.97 4.43
C PRO A 61 -9.14 -0.65 2.96
N TRP A 62 -7.87 -0.63 2.58
CA TRP A 62 -7.41 -0.21 1.27
C TRP A 62 -7.33 -1.41 0.32
N PRO A 63 -7.74 -1.25 -0.95
CA PRO A 63 -7.56 -2.31 -1.95
C PRO A 63 -6.07 -2.57 -2.17
N ASP A 64 -5.71 -3.82 -2.43
CA ASP A 64 -4.35 -4.20 -2.86
C ASP A 64 -3.95 -3.40 -4.11
N VAL A 65 -2.64 -3.18 -4.27
CA VAL A 65 -2.10 -2.50 -5.45
C VAL A 65 -2.17 -3.46 -6.64
N GLU A 66 -3.02 -3.15 -7.62
CA GLU A 66 -3.13 -3.90 -8.86
C GLU A 66 -2.17 -3.31 -9.89
N VAL A 67 -1.24 -4.14 -10.38
CA VAL A 67 -0.20 -3.72 -11.33
C VAL A 67 -0.38 -4.44 -12.66
N THR A 68 -0.22 -3.72 -13.76
CA THR A 68 -0.17 -4.28 -15.13
C THR A 68 0.91 -3.61 -15.97
N ILE A 69 1.60 -4.39 -16.80
CA ILE A 69 2.52 -3.88 -17.81
C ILE A 69 1.77 -3.69 -19.14
N SER A 70 1.86 -2.50 -19.70
CA SER A 70 1.38 -2.20 -21.06
C SER A 70 2.56 -1.95 -21.99
N GLY A 71 2.57 -2.63 -23.14
CA GLY A 71 3.59 -2.50 -24.18
C GLY A 71 3.60 -3.71 -25.12
N PRO A 72 4.50 -3.74 -26.11
CA PRO A 72 4.59 -4.85 -27.04
C PRO A 72 5.08 -6.13 -26.36
N THR A 73 4.53 -7.27 -26.80
CA THR A 73 5.01 -8.62 -26.43
C THR A 73 5.77 -9.29 -27.59
N GLU A 74 5.76 -8.66 -28.75
CA GLU A 74 6.50 -9.02 -29.96
C GLU A 74 7.28 -7.80 -30.43
N VAL A 75 8.58 -7.95 -30.61
CA VAL A 75 9.49 -6.85 -30.94
C VAL A 75 10.39 -7.22 -32.11
N CYS A 76 10.75 -6.24 -32.93
CA CYS A 76 11.72 -6.43 -34.00
C CYS A 76 13.15 -6.38 -33.46
N PRO A 77 14.10 -7.11 -34.11
CA PRO A 77 15.51 -6.98 -33.79
C PRO A 77 15.96 -5.52 -33.90
N ASP A 78 16.82 -5.11 -32.98
CA ASP A 78 17.46 -3.79 -32.98
C ASP A 78 16.53 -2.55 -32.91
N VAL A 79 15.24 -2.73 -32.62
CA VAL A 79 14.29 -1.63 -32.39
C VAL A 79 14.04 -1.42 -30.89
N GLU A 80 14.04 -0.17 -30.44
CA GLU A 80 13.65 0.19 -29.08
C GLU A 80 12.13 0.37 -28.97
N TYR A 81 11.59 -0.14 -27.87
CA TYR A 81 10.17 -0.05 -27.56
C TYR A 81 9.95 0.50 -26.16
N ARG A 82 8.70 0.89 -25.89
CA ARG A 82 8.26 1.51 -24.64
C ARG A 82 7.30 0.59 -23.90
N TRP A 83 7.54 0.41 -22.60
CA TRP A 83 6.64 -0.27 -21.67
C TRP A 83 6.25 0.68 -20.52
N VAL A 84 5.05 0.50 -20.00
CA VAL A 84 4.46 1.31 -18.94
C VAL A 84 3.92 0.41 -17.84
N ALA A 85 4.25 0.70 -16.60
CA ALA A 85 3.60 0.12 -15.44
C ALA A 85 2.35 0.95 -15.11
N ASN A 86 1.21 0.29 -14.93
CA ASN A 86 -0.04 0.91 -14.49
C ASN A 86 -0.40 0.34 -13.12
N ASP A 87 -0.65 1.22 -12.15
CA ASP A 87 -0.80 0.92 -10.73
C ASP A 87 -2.15 1.43 -10.20
N LYS A 88 -3.16 0.56 -10.27
CA LYS A 88 -4.51 0.90 -9.83
C LYS A 88 -4.67 0.64 -8.34
N GLY A 89 -5.23 1.62 -7.62
CA GLY A 89 -5.43 1.55 -6.17
C GLY A 89 -4.20 1.92 -5.34
N ALA A 90 -3.08 2.24 -5.99
CA ALA A 90 -1.87 2.73 -5.34
C ALA A 90 -2.09 4.11 -4.69
N TYR A 91 -1.45 4.32 -3.54
CA TYR A 91 -1.39 5.61 -2.87
C TYR A 91 -0.03 6.26 -3.09
N HIS A 92 -0.03 7.47 -3.64
CA HIS A 92 1.21 8.16 -3.98
C HIS A 92 1.96 8.70 -2.73
N PRO A 93 3.29 8.84 -2.80
CA PRO A 93 4.17 8.55 -3.94
C PRO A 93 4.27 7.04 -4.22
N THR A 94 4.61 6.69 -5.46
CA THR A 94 4.80 5.31 -5.91
C THR A 94 6.24 5.12 -6.38
N GLU A 95 6.82 3.97 -6.05
CA GLU A 95 8.14 3.53 -6.47
C GLU A 95 8.00 2.37 -7.45
N TYR A 96 8.74 2.42 -8.56
CA TYR A 96 8.73 1.38 -9.59
C TYR A 96 10.07 0.65 -9.57
N ALA A 97 10.06 -0.66 -9.80
CA ALA A 97 11.27 -1.46 -9.91
C ALA A 97 11.12 -2.47 -11.06
N TRP A 98 11.65 -2.11 -12.22
CA TRP A 98 11.73 -3.00 -13.38
C TRP A 98 12.87 -4.00 -13.22
N SER A 99 12.65 -5.24 -13.65
CA SER A 99 13.66 -6.29 -13.65
C SER A 99 13.45 -7.31 -14.78
N GLY A 100 14.47 -8.16 -14.99
CA GLY A 100 14.47 -9.16 -16.05
C GLY A 100 15.16 -8.65 -17.30
N ALA A 101 14.42 -8.54 -18.40
CA ALA A 101 14.96 -8.11 -19.70
C ALA A 101 15.40 -6.64 -19.71
N LEU A 102 14.77 -5.78 -18.91
CA LEU A 102 15.18 -4.39 -18.67
C LEU A 102 15.16 -4.09 -17.16
N THR A 103 15.96 -3.13 -16.71
CA THR A 103 16.00 -2.64 -15.32
C THR A 103 15.87 -1.12 -15.26
N GLY A 104 15.18 -0.62 -14.26
CA GLY A 104 14.92 0.81 -14.09
C GLY A 104 13.96 1.07 -12.92
N ASP A 105 13.82 2.33 -12.55
CA ASP A 105 13.09 2.81 -11.39
C ASP A 105 11.94 3.79 -11.72
N GLU A 106 11.70 3.99 -13.01
CA GLU A 106 10.68 4.89 -13.54
C GLU A 106 9.37 4.16 -13.88
N MET A 107 8.23 4.85 -13.89
CA MET A 107 6.94 4.30 -14.33
C MET A 107 6.98 3.77 -15.77
N VAL A 108 7.84 4.38 -16.59
CA VAL A 108 8.02 4.09 -18.02
C VAL A 108 9.44 3.61 -18.22
N ILE A 109 9.59 2.50 -18.93
CA ILE A 109 10.89 2.00 -19.35
C ILE A 109 10.94 1.83 -20.86
N GLU A 110 12.08 2.19 -21.45
CA GLU A 110 12.34 2.09 -22.88
C GLU A 110 13.60 1.25 -23.11
N GLY A 111 13.62 0.49 -24.19
CA GLY A 111 14.79 -0.25 -24.59
C GLY A 111 14.49 -1.47 -25.45
N ARG A 112 15.49 -2.35 -25.55
CA ARG A 112 15.41 -3.61 -26.28
C ARG A 112 15.23 -4.75 -25.28
N ALA A 113 14.02 -5.31 -25.19
CA ALA A 113 13.69 -6.39 -24.27
C ALA A 113 13.48 -7.70 -25.03
N VAL A 114 14.18 -8.76 -24.62
CA VAL A 114 13.86 -10.15 -25.02
C VAL A 114 13.85 -11.01 -23.77
N GLY A 115 12.75 -11.74 -23.57
CA GLY A 115 12.52 -12.54 -22.37
C GLY A 115 11.51 -11.91 -21.40
N TRP A 116 11.57 -12.33 -20.14
CA TRP A 116 10.65 -11.84 -19.12
C TRP A 116 10.98 -10.41 -18.70
N LEU A 117 10.02 -9.51 -18.89
CA LEU A 117 10.02 -8.16 -18.31
C LEU A 117 9.08 -8.16 -17.12
N LYS A 118 9.56 -7.68 -15.97
CA LYS A 118 8.83 -7.68 -14.71
C LYS A 118 8.83 -6.29 -14.10
N VAL A 119 7.78 -5.95 -13.38
CA VAL A 119 7.73 -4.73 -12.57
C VAL A 119 7.13 -5.02 -11.21
N LEU A 120 7.76 -4.45 -10.18
CA LEU A 120 7.21 -4.32 -8.83
C LEU A 120 6.88 -2.85 -8.62
N VAL A 121 5.69 -2.56 -8.10
CA VAL A 121 5.29 -1.21 -7.70
C VAL A 121 5.00 -1.22 -6.21
N THR A 122 5.62 -0.29 -5.48
CA THR A 122 5.39 -0.07 -4.05
C THR A 122 4.78 1.32 -3.85
N ASP A 123 3.70 1.40 -3.09
CA ASP A 123 3.01 2.65 -2.82
C ASP A 123 3.45 3.29 -1.49
N GLY A 124 3.05 4.54 -1.23
CA GLY A 124 3.44 5.30 -0.03
C GLY A 124 2.87 4.77 1.29
N ARG A 125 2.19 3.62 1.28
CA ARG A 125 1.70 2.89 2.47
C ARG A 125 2.43 1.55 2.64
N ASP A 126 3.53 1.36 1.93
CA ASP A 126 4.33 0.14 1.86
C ASP A 126 3.55 -1.09 1.34
N MET A 127 2.50 -0.85 0.54
CA MET A 127 1.80 -1.94 -0.15
C MET A 127 2.40 -2.12 -1.54
N SER A 128 2.47 -3.37 -2.00
CA SER A 128 3.10 -3.67 -3.29
C SER A 128 2.23 -4.53 -4.18
N GLY A 129 2.35 -4.30 -5.48
CA GLY A 129 1.81 -5.14 -6.54
C GLY A 129 2.88 -5.42 -7.59
N GLN A 130 2.69 -6.47 -8.40
CA GLN A 130 3.65 -6.83 -9.43
C GLN A 130 2.97 -7.38 -10.68
N ASP A 131 3.66 -7.28 -11.80
CA ASP A 131 3.27 -7.94 -13.04
C ASP A 131 4.50 -8.41 -13.84
N SER A 132 4.27 -9.31 -14.79
CA SER A 132 5.30 -9.79 -15.70
C SER A 132 4.72 -10.13 -17.06
N ILE A 133 5.43 -9.72 -18.12
CA ILE A 133 5.12 -10.09 -19.49
C ILE A 133 6.33 -10.76 -20.14
N TYR A 134 6.08 -11.68 -21.07
CA TYR A 134 7.14 -12.29 -21.87
C TYR A 134 7.22 -11.60 -23.23
N VAL A 135 8.40 -11.07 -23.56
CA VAL A 135 8.67 -10.40 -24.83
C VAL A 135 9.46 -11.33 -25.73
N ARG A 136 8.96 -11.57 -26.96
CA ARG A 136 9.64 -12.37 -27.98
C ARG A 136 10.13 -11.49 -29.14
N VAL A 137 11.25 -11.89 -29.74
CA VAL A 137 11.71 -11.28 -30.99
C VAL A 137 10.93 -11.89 -32.17
N LEU A 138 10.50 -11.03 -33.10
CA LEU A 138 9.93 -11.44 -34.38
C LEU A 138 11.06 -11.78 -35.36
N GLY A 139 10.87 -12.87 -36.11
CA GLY A 139 11.89 -13.42 -37.00
C GLY A 139 12.92 -14.29 -36.26
N ASN A 140 13.46 -15.29 -36.95
CA ASN A 140 14.62 -16.01 -36.45
C ASN A 140 15.84 -15.06 -36.50
N PRO A 141 16.67 -14.94 -35.44
CA PRO A 141 17.92 -14.18 -35.53
C PRO A 141 18.86 -14.66 -36.65
N ASP A 142 18.64 -15.88 -37.18
CA ASP A 142 19.37 -16.44 -38.33
C ASP A 142 18.65 -16.28 -39.67
N ASP A 143 17.44 -15.70 -39.71
CA ASP A 143 16.75 -15.46 -40.98
C ASP A 143 17.41 -14.31 -41.74
N VAL A 144 17.91 -14.62 -42.94
CA VAL A 144 18.56 -13.66 -43.86
C VAL A 144 17.56 -12.67 -44.46
N LEU A 145 16.25 -12.87 -44.20
CA LEU A 145 15.18 -12.00 -44.67
C LEU A 145 14.45 -11.38 -43.46
N PRO A 146 14.21 -10.06 -43.46
CA PRO A 146 13.45 -9.40 -42.42
C PRO A 146 12.03 -9.98 -42.29
N HIS A 147 11.53 -10.00 -41.06
CA HIS A 147 10.13 -10.35 -40.80
C HIS A 147 9.23 -9.28 -41.44
N PRO A 148 8.13 -9.62 -42.12
CA PRO A 148 7.30 -8.65 -42.86
C PRO A 148 6.68 -7.55 -41.98
N ASP A 149 6.60 -7.77 -40.66
CA ASP A 149 6.16 -6.76 -39.69
C ASP A 149 7.33 -5.92 -39.11
N CYS A 150 8.55 -6.18 -39.55
CA CYS A 150 9.81 -5.54 -39.14
C CYS A 150 10.54 -4.84 -40.30
N ASP A 151 9.85 -4.66 -41.44
CA ASP A 151 10.30 -4.00 -42.67
C ASP A 151 9.97 -2.50 -42.72
#